data_AF-A0A382PDJ8-F1
#
_entry.id   AF-A0A382PDJ8-F1
#
_cell.length_a   1.000
_cell.length_b   1.000
_cell.length_c   1.000
_cell.angle_alpha   90.00
_cell.angle_beta   90.00
_cell.angle_gamma   90.00
#
_symmetry.space_group_name_H-M   'P 1'
#
loop_
_entity.id
_entity.type
_entity.pdbx_description
1 polymer ?
#
loop_
_entity_poly.entity_id
_entity_poly.type
_entity_poly.pdbx_seq_one_letter_code
_entity_poly.pdbx_strand_id
1 'polypeptide(L)'
;MSETPVVIRPGYIIGPRQDAFWFLTLPFAAVVFALTAQRHLPGGALAAIALWVTVPHHFVTWLRVYGSSDEFSRFRERFIVGPILMILGTYLLIQYAPLSLVLLVTLWDHQHSLMQQYGFARVYDFKAKAGSRMTGRFDLGLNWILFVNMLVVSPLFSVIWVRMLHEWHVAIDASAVLLVQQISWTVTGAGMAVYVGHTVWCLRRGYPINPMK
;
A
#
# COMPACT_ATOMS: atom_id res chain seq x y z
N MET A 1 11.68 -41.23 3.17
CA MET A 1 11.04 -39.97 2.72
C MET A 1 12.14 -39.07 2.22
N SER A 2 12.23 -38.84 0.91
CA SER A 2 13.24 -37.93 0.36
C SER A 2 12.91 -36.50 0.79
N GLU A 3 13.80 -35.86 1.55
CA GLU A 3 13.70 -34.43 1.83
C GLU A 3 13.78 -33.69 0.49
N THR A 4 12.65 -33.18 0.01
CA THR A 4 12.65 -32.20 -1.07
C THR A 4 13.46 -31.00 -0.58
N PRO A 5 14.58 -30.65 -1.23
CA PRO A 5 15.43 -29.58 -0.75
C PRO A 5 14.63 -28.28 -0.67
N VAL A 6 14.81 -27.55 0.43
CA VAL A 6 14.24 -26.21 0.60
C VAL A 6 14.86 -25.32 -0.48
N VAL A 7 14.05 -24.90 -1.45
CA VAL A 7 14.51 -24.06 -2.55
C VAL A 7 14.27 -22.59 -2.20
N ILE A 8 15.20 -21.96 -1.47
CA ILE A 8 15.26 -20.50 -1.45
C ILE A 8 15.78 -20.05 -2.80
N ARG A 9 15.00 -19.24 -3.52
CA ARG A 9 15.35 -18.77 -4.85
C ARG A 9 15.16 -17.25 -4.92
N PRO A 10 16.25 -16.47 -4.89
CA PRO A 10 16.14 -15.03 -5.07
C PRO A 10 15.78 -14.72 -6.53
N GLY A 11 14.96 -13.69 -6.70
CA GLY A 11 14.70 -13.03 -7.98
C GLY A 11 15.11 -11.57 -7.86
N TYR A 12 15.58 -10.98 -8.95
CA TYR A 12 15.94 -9.57 -9.00
C TYR A 12 15.25 -8.91 -10.21
N ILE A 13 14.81 -7.68 -10.03
CA ILE A 13 14.24 -6.84 -11.10
C ILE A 13 15.36 -6.36 -12.01
N ILE A 14 16.42 -5.78 -11.43
CA ILE A 14 17.59 -5.29 -12.18
C ILE A 14 18.81 -6.14 -11.84
N GLY A 15 19.14 -6.27 -10.55
CA GLY A 15 20.26 -7.08 -10.09
C GLY A 15 20.51 -6.89 -8.59
N PRO A 16 21.22 -7.82 -7.93
CA PRO A 16 21.27 -7.88 -6.47
C PRO A 16 21.71 -6.57 -5.79
N ARG A 17 22.75 -5.92 -6.31
CA ARG A 17 23.27 -4.67 -5.74
C ARG A 17 22.33 -3.49 -5.96
N GLN A 18 21.77 -3.38 -7.17
CA GLN A 18 20.88 -2.28 -7.52
C GLN A 18 19.55 -2.42 -6.80
N ASP A 19 19.02 -3.65 -6.72
CA ASP A 19 17.78 -3.90 -6.03
C ASP A 19 17.92 -3.66 -4.53
N ALA A 20 19.04 -4.07 -3.92
CA ALA A 20 19.35 -3.76 -2.53
C ALA A 20 19.39 -2.24 -2.29
N PHE A 21 20.14 -1.51 -3.11
CA PHE A 21 20.27 -0.06 -2.96
C PHE A 21 18.93 0.66 -3.20
N TRP A 22 18.29 0.46 -4.35
CA TRP A 22 17.11 1.21 -4.75
C TRP A 22 15.81 0.76 -4.07
N PHE A 23 15.63 -0.54 -3.80
CA PHE A 23 14.35 -1.05 -3.28
C PHE A 23 14.41 -1.41 -1.81
N LEU A 24 15.53 -1.93 -1.30
CA LEU A 24 15.62 -2.33 0.12
C LEU A 24 16.08 -1.18 1.01
N THR A 25 17.10 -0.40 0.62
CA THR A 25 17.63 0.65 1.51
C THR A 25 16.84 1.94 1.50
N LEU A 26 16.26 2.33 0.36
CA LEU A 26 15.53 3.60 0.24
C LEU A 26 14.34 3.75 1.20
N PRO A 27 13.50 2.73 1.47
CA PRO A 27 12.43 2.87 2.46
C PRO A 27 12.95 3.24 3.85
N PHE A 28 14.06 2.65 4.30
CA PHE A 28 14.65 2.99 5.60
C PHE A 28 15.26 4.39 5.59
N ALA A 29 15.95 4.77 4.52
CA ALA A 29 16.46 6.13 4.36
C ALA A 29 15.31 7.16 4.37
N ALA A 30 14.19 6.86 3.73
CA ALA A 30 12.99 7.70 3.72
C ALA A 30 12.37 7.82 5.13
N VAL A 31 12.32 6.74 5.91
CA VAL A 31 11.85 6.80 7.31
C VAL A 31 12.78 7.66 8.17
N VAL A 32 14.10 7.48 8.07
CA VAL A 32 15.08 8.31 8.80
C VAL A 32 14.93 9.77 8.41
N PHE A 33 14.81 10.06 7.12
CA PHE A 33 14.56 11.41 6.63
C PHE A 33 13.25 11.98 7.18
N ALA A 34 12.15 11.24 7.12
CA ALA A 34 10.84 11.69 7.60
C ALA A 34 10.86 12.02 9.11
N LEU A 35 11.45 11.15 9.93
CA LEU A 35 11.58 11.36 11.37
C LEU A 35 12.48 12.56 11.70
N THR A 36 13.56 12.74 10.94
CA THR A 36 14.47 13.88 11.10
C THR A 36 13.79 15.18 10.68
N ALA A 37 13.16 15.19 9.51
CA ALA A 37 12.41 16.31 8.98
C ALA A 37 11.29 16.74 9.94
N GLN A 38 10.54 15.79 10.52
CA GLN A 38 9.47 16.08 11.47
C GLN A 38 9.95 16.87 12.70
N ARG A 39 11.20 16.65 13.13
CA ARG A 39 11.78 17.35 14.29
C ARG A 39 12.32 18.74 13.95
N HIS A 40 12.74 18.95 12.71
CA HIS A 40 13.53 20.13 12.33
C HIS A 40 12.84 21.07 11.35
N LEU A 41 11.78 20.63 10.67
CA LEU A 41 11.08 21.40 9.66
C LEU A 41 9.66 21.76 10.12
N PRO A 42 9.17 22.96 9.76
CA PRO A 42 7.78 23.32 10.01
C PRO A 42 6.83 22.45 9.18
N GLY A 43 5.60 22.25 9.66
CA GLY A 43 4.60 21.40 9.01
C GLY A 43 4.33 21.76 7.54
N GLY A 44 4.35 23.04 7.19
CA GLY A 44 4.21 23.50 5.80
C GLY A 44 5.33 23.01 4.88
N ALA A 45 6.57 22.96 5.37
CA ALA A 45 7.70 22.41 4.62
C ALA A 45 7.56 20.89 4.43
N LEU A 46 7.09 20.18 5.47
CA LEU A 46 6.82 18.73 5.38
C LEU A 46 5.73 18.43 4.34
N ALA A 47 4.64 19.20 4.34
CA ALA A 47 3.57 19.07 3.36
C ALA A 47 4.07 19.36 1.93
N ALA A 48 4.88 20.41 1.76
CA ALA A 48 5.47 20.74 0.47
C ALA A 48 6.42 19.64 -0.05
N ILE A 49 7.28 19.08 0.82
CA ILE A 49 8.17 17.97 0.48
C ILE A 49 7.36 16.73 0.11
N ALA A 50 6.34 16.38 0.90
CA ALA A 50 5.47 15.25 0.60
C ALA A 50 4.80 15.40 -0.78
N LEU A 51 4.27 16.59 -1.08
CA LEU A 51 3.70 16.92 -2.39
C LEU A 51 4.75 16.82 -3.52
N TRP A 52 5.96 17.35 -3.31
CA TRP A 52 7.02 17.31 -4.32
C TRP A 52 7.58 15.92 -4.57
N VAL A 53 7.55 15.01 -3.60
CA VAL A 53 7.97 13.62 -3.82
C VAL A 53 6.87 12.81 -4.51
N THR A 54 5.60 13.07 -4.17
CA THR A 54 4.45 12.32 -4.67
C THR A 54 3.95 12.82 -6.04
N VAL A 55 3.87 14.11 -6.28
CA VAL A 55 3.25 14.61 -7.52
C VAL A 55 4.06 14.30 -8.80
N PRO A 56 5.41 14.38 -8.82
CA PRO A 56 6.17 14.18 -10.04
C PRO A 56 5.99 12.81 -10.71
N HIS A 57 5.82 11.73 -9.94
CA HIS A 57 5.66 10.40 -10.51
C HIS A 57 4.29 10.22 -11.20
N HIS A 58 3.29 11.05 -10.86
CA HIS A 58 2.02 11.09 -11.58
C HIS A 58 2.22 11.55 -13.03
N PHE A 59 3.07 12.55 -13.28
CA PHE A 59 3.33 13.04 -14.64
C PHE A 59 3.97 11.97 -15.54
N VAL A 60 4.93 11.21 -15.00
CA VAL A 60 5.53 10.08 -15.72
C VAL A 60 4.47 9.03 -16.06
N THR A 61 3.55 8.78 -15.13
CA THR A 61 2.43 7.86 -15.34
C THR A 61 1.49 8.37 -16.43
N TRP A 62 1.17 9.66 -16.45
CA TRP A 62 0.32 10.27 -17.48
C TRP A 62 0.96 10.19 -18.85
N LEU A 63 2.24 10.54 -18.98
CA LEU A 63 2.99 10.44 -20.23
C LEU A 63 2.98 9.00 -20.76
N ARG A 64 3.16 8.02 -19.88
CA ARG A 64 3.10 6.60 -20.26
C ARG A 64 1.71 6.17 -20.73
N VAL A 65 0.67 6.58 -20.02
CA VAL A 65 -0.71 6.14 -20.25
C VAL A 65 -1.34 6.83 -21.47
N TYR A 66 -1.17 8.14 -21.60
CA TYR A 66 -1.75 8.94 -22.69
C TYR A 66 -0.82 9.05 -23.91
N GLY A 67 0.49 8.84 -23.74
CA GLY A 67 1.47 8.87 -24.83
C GLY A 67 1.55 7.57 -25.64
N SER A 68 1.02 6.45 -25.12
CA SER A 68 0.95 5.19 -25.85
C SER A 68 -0.41 5.08 -26.58
N SER A 69 -0.39 5.08 -27.91
CA SER A 69 -1.60 4.94 -28.74
C SER A 69 -2.34 3.64 -28.47
N ASP A 70 -1.60 2.55 -28.23
CA ASP A 70 -2.15 1.22 -28.03
C ASP A 70 -2.86 1.10 -26.69
N GLU A 71 -2.23 1.59 -25.61
CA GLU A 71 -2.86 1.62 -24.28
C GLU A 71 -4.04 2.59 -24.25
N PHE A 72 -3.90 3.77 -24.87
CA PHE A 72 -4.97 4.75 -24.92
C PHE A 72 -6.19 4.24 -25.69
N SER A 73 -6.00 3.63 -26.86
CA SER A 73 -7.11 3.06 -27.64
C SER A 73 -7.81 1.93 -26.88
N ARG A 74 -7.06 1.08 -26.18
CA ARG A 74 -7.59 -0.04 -25.40
C ARG A 74 -8.44 0.40 -24.22
N PHE A 75 -8.09 1.48 -23.53
CA PHE A 75 -8.77 1.94 -22.32
C PHE A 75 -9.40 3.34 -22.45
N ARG A 76 -9.66 3.76 -23.69
CA ARG A 76 -10.09 5.12 -24.05
C ARG A 76 -11.20 5.68 -23.18
N GLU A 77 -12.26 4.89 -22.99
CA GLU A 77 -13.41 5.31 -22.16
C GLU A 77 -12.99 5.62 -20.73
N ARG A 78 -12.17 4.76 -20.11
CA ARG A 78 -11.71 4.93 -18.73
C ARG A 78 -10.80 6.16 -18.60
N PHE A 79 -9.94 6.40 -19.60
CA PHE A 79 -9.01 7.52 -19.61
C PHE A 79 -9.64 8.87 -19.94
N ILE A 80 -10.88 8.89 -20.46
CA ILE A 80 -11.65 10.12 -20.67
C ILE A 80 -12.65 10.31 -19.54
N VAL A 81 -13.51 9.32 -19.29
CA VAL A 81 -14.60 9.41 -18.31
C VAL A 81 -14.07 9.46 -16.89
N GLY A 82 -13.03 8.67 -16.57
CA GLY A 82 -12.43 8.60 -15.23
C GLY A 82 -11.98 9.98 -14.72
N PRO A 83 -11.08 10.69 -15.42
CA PRO A 83 -10.68 12.04 -15.02
C PRO A 83 -11.83 13.03 -14.90
N ILE A 84 -12.81 13.01 -15.82
CA ILE A 84 -13.98 13.90 -15.76
C ILE A 84 -14.78 13.66 -14.48
N LEU A 85 -15.11 12.41 -14.19
CA LEU A 85 -15.84 12.04 -12.97
C LEU A 85 -15.04 12.40 -11.72
N MET A 86 -13.72 12.24 -11.75
CA MET A 86 -12.87 12.59 -10.62
C MET A 86 -12.80 14.09 -10.37
N ILE A 87 -12.67 14.90 -11.43
CA ILE A 87 -12.70 16.37 -11.30
C ILE A 87 -14.05 16.83 -10.77
N LEU A 88 -15.15 16.34 -11.35
CA LEU A 88 -16.51 16.73 -10.94
C LEU A 88 -16.79 16.28 -9.50
N GLY A 89 -16.49 15.03 -9.16
CA GLY A 89 -16.66 14.48 -7.82
C GLY A 89 -15.83 15.23 -6.78
N THR A 90 -14.57 15.54 -7.10
CA THR A 90 -13.69 16.34 -6.24
C THR A 90 -14.27 17.74 -6.03
N TYR A 91 -14.70 18.41 -7.10
CA TYR A 91 -15.32 19.73 -7.01
C TYR A 91 -16.55 19.74 -6.10
N LEU A 92 -17.46 18.77 -6.27
CA LEU A 92 -18.65 18.63 -5.42
C LEU A 92 -18.27 18.35 -3.96
N LEU A 93 -17.33 17.43 -3.71
CA LEU A 93 -16.94 17.11 -2.35
C LEU A 93 -16.21 18.27 -1.66
N ILE A 94 -15.42 19.10 -2.36
CA ILE A 94 -14.85 20.32 -1.78
C ILE A 94 -15.95 21.25 -1.25
N GLN A 95 -17.04 21.41 -2.00
CA GLN A 95 -18.11 22.34 -1.64
C GLN A 95 -19.01 21.80 -0.52
N TYR A 96 -19.35 20.51 -0.55
CA TYR A 96 -20.41 19.95 0.29
C TYR A 96 -19.94 18.98 1.37
N ALA A 97 -18.77 18.34 1.19
CA ALA A 97 -18.28 17.31 2.10
C ALA A 97 -16.74 17.24 2.11
N PRO A 98 -16.03 18.33 2.47
CA PRO A 98 -14.58 18.44 2.31
C PRO A 98 -13.81 17.39 3.12
N LEU A 99 -14.36 16.93 4.24
CA LEU A 99 -13.71 15.89 5.05
C LEU A 99 -13.92 14.48 4.49
N SER A 100 -15.06 14.23 3.83
CA SER A 100 -15.25 13.02 3.02
C SER A 100 -14.26 12.97 1.86
N LEU A 101 -13.93 14.12 1.25
CA LEU A 101 -12.87 14.19 0.23
C LEU A 101 -11.51 13.81 0.82
N VAL A 102 -11.14 14.36 1.98
CA VAL A 102 -9.87 14.03 2.64
C VAL A 102 -9.78 12.54 2.91
N LEU A 103 -10.84 11.92 3.42
CA LEU A 103 -10.90 10.48 3.67
C LEU A 103 -10.76 9.68 2.36
N LEU A 104 -11.47 10.07 1.31
CA LEU A 104 -11.43 9.38 0.01
C LEU A 104 -10.04 9.44 -0.61
N VAL A 105 -9.42 10.63 -0.65
CA VAL A 105 -8.06 10.83 -1.18
C VAL A 105 -7.05 10.03 -0.35
N THR A 106 -7.18 10.04 0.97
CA THR A 106 -6.32 9.26 1.87
C THR A 106 -6.43 7.76 1.59
N LEU A 107 -7.66 7.25 1.48
CA LEU A 107 -7.89 5.83 1.21
C LEU A 107 -7.35 5.43 -0.18
N TRP A 108 -7.56 6.28 -1.19
CA TRP A 108 -7.04 6.06 -2.54
C TRP A 108 -5.51 6.04 -2.57
N ASP A 109 -4.85 7.03 -1.98
CA ASP A 109 -3.39 7.17 -1.97
C ASP A 109 -2.71 5.93 -1.39
N HIS A 110 -3.25 5.42 -0.28
CA HIS A 110 -2.68 4.25 0.36
C HIS A 110 -3.10 2.94 -0.33
N GLN A 111 -4.31 2.84 -0.87
CA GLN A 111 -4.72 1.70 -1.69
C GLN A 111 -3.84 1.58 -2.94
N HIS A 112 -3.52 2.71 -3.57
CA HIS A 112 -2.60 2.79 -4.69
C HIS A 112 -1.21 2.29 -4.29
N SER A 113 -0.68 2.80 -3.16
CA SER A 113 0.62 2.39 -2.62
C SER A 113 0.67 0.88 -2.29
N LEU A 114 -0.40 0.33 -1.71
CA LEU A 114 -0.55 -1.10 -1.45
C LEU A 114 -0.46 -1.90 -2.74
N MET A 115 -1.24 -1.53 -3.77
CA MET A 115 -1.25 -2.26 -5.03
C MET A 115 0.09 -2.17 -5.77
N GLN A 116 0.81 -1.05 -5.62
CA GLN A 116 2.15 -0.89 -6.16
C GLN A 116 3.15 -1.83 -5.46
N GLN A 117 3.15 -1.89 -4.13
CA GLN A 117 4.00 -2.79 -3.35
C GLN A 117 3.69 -4.26 -3.65
N TYR A 118 2.40 -4.61 -3.69
CA TYR A 118 1.96 -5.94 -4.11
C TYR A 118 2.46 -6.28 -5.53
N GLY A 119 2.34 -5.35 -6.47
CA GLY A 119 2.87 -5.49 -7.83
C GLY A 119 4.37 -5.79 -7.85
N PHE A 120 5.17 -5.04 -7.09
CA PHE A 120 6.61 -5.28 -6.96
C PHE A 120 6.90 -6.67 -6.40
N ALA A 121 6.25 -7.08 -5.32
CA ALA A 121 6.40 -8.41 -4.75
C ALA A 121 6.09 -9.52 -5.78
N ARG A 122 5.06 -9.33 -6.63
CA ARG A 122 4.73 -10.27 -7.71
C ARG A 122 5.80 -10.33 -8.81
N VAL A 123 6.42 -9.21 -9.17
CA VAL A 123 7.54 -9.20 -10.14
C VAL A 123 8.73 -9.97 -9.58
N TYR A 124 9.05 -9.75 -8.30
CA TYR A 124 10.10 -10.49 -7.60
C TYR A 124 9.83 -12.01 -7.60
N ASP A 125 8.64 -12.44 -7.19
CA ASP A 125 8.23 -13.85 -7.24
C ASP A 125 8.30 -14.44 -8.66
N PHE A 126 7.90 -13.68 -9.68
CA PHE A 126 7.97 -14.11 -11.07
C PHE A 126 9.43 -14.33 -11.52
N LYS A 127 10.32 -13.39 -11.22
CA LYS A 127 11.76 -13.50 -11.54
C LYS A 127 12.41 -14.67 -10.80
N ALA A 128 12.00 -14.89 -9.56
CA ALA A 128 12.43 -16.02 -8.74
C ALA A 128 11.81 -17.37 -9.16
N LYS A 129 10.74 -17.37 -9.98
CA LYS A 129 9.90 -18.57 -10.19
C LYS A 129 9.45 -19.19 -8.85
N ALA A 130 9.09 -18.32 -7.90
CA ALA A 130 8.77 -18.68 -6.53
C ALA A 130 7.25 -18.58 -6.26
N GLY A 131 6.83 -19.28 -5.21
CA GLY A 131 5.46 -19.31 -4.74
C GLY A 131 4.58 -20.36 -5.43
N SER A 132 3.51 -20.72 -4.73
CA SER A 132 2.39 -21.49 -5.28
C SER A 132 1.39 -20.59 -6.01
N ARG A 133 0.42 -21.19 -6.72
CA ARG A 133 -0.70 -20.46 -7.37
C ARG A 133 -1.50 -19.58 -6.41
N MET A 134 -1.53 -19.91 -5.12
CA MET A 134 -2.25 -19.15 -4.10
C MET A 134 -1.41 -18.03 -3.47
N THR A 135 -0.10 -18.02 -3.66
CA THR A 135 0.81 -17.12 -2.95
C THR A 135 0.47 -15.65 -3.19
N GLY A 136 0.14 -15.27 -4.42
CA GLY A 136 -0.31 -13.91 -4.71
C GLY A 136 -1.60 -13.50 -3.97
N ARG A 137 -2.52 -14.44 -3.70
CA ARG A 137 -3.75 -14.13 -2.93
C ARG A 137 -3.45 -13.93 -1.45
N PHE A 138 -2.52 -14.72 -0.90
CA PHE A 138 -2.05 -14.54 0.48
C PHE A 138 -1.26 -13.24 0.64
N ASP A 139 -0.38 -12.92 -0.32
CA ASP A 139 0.36 -11.65 -0.34
C ASP A 139 -0.61 -10.47 -0.36
N LEU A 140 -1.60 -10.48 -1.26
CA LEU A 140 -2.60 -9.41 -1.35
C LEU A 140 -3.45 -9.32 -0.08
N GLY A 141 -3.90 -10.45 0.46
CA GLY A 141 -4.70 -10.50 1.69
C GLY A 141 -3.95 -9.94 2.90
N LEU A 142 -2.68 -10.33 3.08
CA LEU A 142 -1.84 -9.79 4.15
C LEU A 142 -1.63 -8.28 3.99
N ASN A 143 -1.34 -7.81 2.78
CA ASN A 143 -1.19 -6.38 2.49
C ASN A 143 -2.43 -5.58 2.88
N TRP A 144 -3.64 -6.06 2.55
CA TRP A 144 -4.89 -5.42 2.95
C TRP A 144 -5.10 -5.40 4.46
N ILE A 145 -4.77 -6.50 5.15
CA ILE A 145 -4.89 -6.59 6.61
C ILE A 145 -3.96 -5.56 7.28
N LEU A 146 -2.70 -5.49 6.87
CA LEU A 146 -1.72 -4.54 7.41
C LEU A 146 -2.13 -3.09 7.11
N PHE A 147 -2.64 -2.84 5.91
CA PHE A 147 -3.10 -1.51 5.51
C PHE A 147 -4.31 -1.03 6.32
N VAL A 148 -5.35 -1.87 6.45
CA VAL A 148 -6.52 -1.55 7.27
C VAL A 148 -6.11 -1.35 8.74
N ASN A 149 -5.17 -2.15 9.24
CA ASN A 149 -4.64 -1.96 10.59
C ASN A 149 -3.97 -0.61 10.79
N MET A 150 -3.13 -0.18 9.85
CA MET A 150 -2.52 1.14 9.87
C MET A 150 -3.60 2.25 9.90
N LEU A 151 -4.65 2.17 9.08
CA LEU A 151 -5.72 3.17 9.08
C LEU A 151 -6.52 3.22 10.40
N VAL A 152 -6.71 2.07 11.04
CA VAL A 152 -7.50 1.98 12.27
C VAL A 152 -6.68 2.43 13.50
N VAL A 153 -5.41 2.06 13.55
CA VAL A 153 -4.59 2.15 14.77
C VAL A 153 -3.61 3.32 14.76
N SER A 154 -3.09 3.77 13.61
CA SER A 154 -2.07 4.82 13.63
C SER A 154 -2.64 6.13 14.22
N PRO A 155 -1.86 6.88 15.02
CA PRO A 155 -2.31 8.16 15.58
C PRO A 155 -2.80 9.15 14.52
N LEU A 156 -2.17 9.15 13.34
CA LEU A 156 -2.56 10.06 12.25
C LEU A 156 -3.95 9.74 11.71
N PHE A 157 -4.27 8.47 11.49
CA PHE A 157 -5.53 8.07 10.87
C PHE A 157 -6.66 7.88 11.89
N SER A 158 -6.33 7.46 13.10
CA SER A 158 -7.30 7.30 14.18
C SER A 158 -8.02 8.59 14.53
N VAL A 159 -7.29 9.70 14.56
CA VAL A 159 -7.88 11.03 14.75
C VAL A 159 -8.87 11.36 13.63
N ILE A 160 -8.57 11.02 12.38
CA ILE A 160 -9.43 11.32 11.23
C ILE A 160 -10.77 10.60 11.37
N TRP A 161 -10.77 9.27 11.53
CA TRP A 161 -12.04 8.53 11.55
C TRP A 161 -12.86 8.77 12.82
N VAL A 162 -12.22 8.98 13.98
CA VAL A 162 -12.92 9.37 15.21
C VAL A 162 -13.58 10.73 15.06
N ARG A 163 -12.88 11.70 14.47
CA ARG A 163 -13.43 13.04 14.18
C ARG A 163 -14.59 12.97 13.20
N MET A 164 -14.53 12.09 12.20
CA MET A 164 -15.63 11.87 11.25
C MET A 164 -16.89 11.33 11.93
N LEU A 165 -16.74 10.33 12.79
CA LEU A 165 -17.89 9.81 13.54
C LEU A 165 -18.54 10.89 14.41
N HIS A 166 -17.71 11.72 15.06
CA HIS A 166 -18.21 12.84 15.84
C HIS A 166 -18.98 13.87 14.98
N GLU A 167 -18.46 14.23 13.80
CA GLU A 167 -19.14 15.15 12.88
C GLU A 167 -20.41 14.57 12.27
N TRP A 168 -20.48 13.25 12.09
CA TRP A 168 -21.70 12.55 11.68
C TRP A 168 -22.68 12.33 12.82
N HIS A 169 -22.41 12.90 14.00
CA HIS A 169 -23.22 12.72 15.20
C HIS A 169 -23.38 11.24 15.62
N VAL A 170 -22.40 10.41 15.29
CA VAL A 170 -22.30 9.02 15.74
C VAL A 170 -21.56 9.01 17.07
N ALA A 171 -22.28 8.69 18.15
CA ALA A 171 -21.68 8.59 19.48
C ALA A 171 -20.63 7.48 19.50
N ILE A 172 -19.39 7.83 19.85
CA ILE A 172 -18.30 6.89 20.07
C ILE A 172 -17.52 7.29 21.32
N ASP A 173 -17.34 6.34 22.23
CA ASP A 173 -16.56 6.53 23.43
C ASP A 173 -15.16 5.90 23.30
N ALA A 174 -14.30 6.17 24.28
CA ALA A 174 -12.95 5.64 24.30
C ALA A 174 -12.92 4.10 24.32
N SER A 175 -13.85 3.44 25.01
CA SER A 175 -13.92 1.97 25.04
C SER A 175 -14.24 1.37 23.68
N ALA A 176 -15.13 1.98 22.91
CA ALA A 176 -15.46 1.56 21.55
C ALA A 176 -14.27 1.75 20.61
N VAL A 177 -13.55 2.88 20.71
CA VAL A 177 -12.32 3.10 19.93
C VAL A 177 -11.27 2.03 20.26
N LEU A 178 -11.03 1.77 21.54
CA LEU A 178 -10.08 0.74 21.98
C LEU A 178 -10.49 -0.66 21.51
N LEU A 179 -11.78 -0.99 21.57
CA LEU A 179 -12.30 -2.26 21.07
C LEU A 179 -12.03 -2.42 19.56
N VAL A 180 -12.31 -1.39 18.75
CA VAL A 180 -12.04 -1.40 17.31
C VAL A 180 -10.55 -1.61 17.02
N GLN A 181 -9.68 -0.92 17.76
CA GLN A 181 -8.23 -1.07 17.63
C GLN A 181 -7.76 -2.47 18.06
N GLN A 182 -8.30 -3.03 19.15
CA GLN A 182 -7.99 -4.39 19.61
C GLN A 182 -8.43 -5.45 18.61
N ILE A 183 -9.62 -5.32 18.03
CA ILE A 183 -10.09 -6.20 16.94
C ILE A 183 -9.13 -6.12 15.76
N SER A 184 -8.73 -4.92 15.36
CA SER A 184 -7.80 -4.71 14.25
C SER A 184 -6.43 -5.38 14.50
N TRP A 185 -5.88 -5.24 15.71
CA TRP A 185 -4.65 -5.93 16.10
C TRP A 185 -4.81 -7.45 16.11
N THR A 186 -5.95 -7.95 16.57
CA THR A 186 -6.25 -9.40 16.61
C THR A 186 -6.32 -9.98 15.19
N VAL A 187 -7.04 -9.30 14.28
CA VAL A 187 -7.12 -9.69 12.86
C VAL A 187 -5.73 -9.65 12.22
N THR A 188 -4.90 -8.67 12.56
CA THR A 188 -3.53 -8.55 12.06
C THR A 188 -2.66 -9.71 12.53
N GLY A 189 -2.70 -10.03 13.82
CA GLY A 189 -1.99 -11.17 14.39
C GLY A 189 -2.40 -12.49 13.74
N ALA A 190 -3.71 -12.72 13.59
CA ALA A 190 -4.23 -13.91 12.91
C ALA A 190 -3.82 -13.97 11.43
N GLY A 191 -3.89 -12.84 10.71
CA GLY A 191 -3.47 -12.73 9.32
C GLY A 191 -1.99 -13.04 9.12
N MET A 192 -1.12 -12.53 9.98
CA MET A 192 0.31 -12.84 9.97
C MET A 192 0.56 -14.33 10.24
N ALA A 193 -0.13 -14.92 11.24
CA ALA A 193 -0.01 -16.35 11.53
C ALA A 193 -0.46 -17.23 10.35
N VAL A 194 -1.57 -16.88 9.70
CA VAL A 194 -2.04 -17.55 8.48
C VAL A 194 -1.03 -17.43 7.34
N TYR A 195 -0.42 -16.26 7.15
CA TYR A 195 0.59 -16.04 6.13
C TYR A 195 1.88 -16.85 6.38
N VAL A 196 2.34 -16.91 7.63
CA VAL A 196 3.46 -17.77 8.04
C VAL A 196 3.11 -19.24 7.81
N GLY A 197 1.89 -19.66 8.16
CA GLY A 197 1.39 -21.01 7.89
C GLY A 197 1.41 -21.35 6.40
N HIS A 198 0.99 -20.42 5.54
CA HIS A 198 1.07 -20.57 4.09
C HIS A 198 2.52 -20.68 3.59
N THR A 199 3.42 -19.86 4.12
CA THR A 199 4.86 -19.89 3.82
C THR A 199 5.48 -21.24 4.19
N VAL A 200 5.18 -21.75 5.40
CA VAL A 200 5.62 -23.08 5.86
C VAL A 200 5.02 -24.20 5.02
N TRP A 201 3.74 -24.11 4.66
CA TRP A 201 3.09 -25.06 3.76
C TRP A 201 3.77 -25.08 2.37
N CYS A 202 4.14 -23.90 1.85
CA CYS A 202 4.88 -23.78 0.61
C CYS A 202 6.23 -24.49 0.68
N LEU A 203 7.00 -24.28 1.76
CA LEU A 203 8.26 -24.99 2.00
C LEU A 203 8.08 -26.51 2.04
N ARG A 204 7.10 -27.00 2.81
CA ARG A 204 6.83 -28.43 2.97
C ARG A 204 6.40 -29.12 1.66
N ARG A 205 5.82 -28.36 0.73
CA ARG A 205 5.41 -28.84 -0.60
C ARG A 205 6.50 -28.66 -1.67
N GLY A 206 7.67 -28.14 -1.30
CA GLY A 206 8.78 -27.90 -2.23
C GLY A 206 8.58 -26.69 -3.14
N TYR A 207 7.65 -25.78 -2.83
CA TYR A 207 7.53 -24.53 -3.58
C TYR A 207 8.70 -23.60 -3.22
N PRO A 208 9.40 -23.02 -4.22
CA PRO A 208 10.47 -22.09 -3.93
C PRO A 208 9.97 -20.84 -3.23
N ILE A 209 10.79 -20.28 -2.34
CA ILE A 209 10.49 -19.02 -1.63
C ILE A 209 11.49 -17.96 -2.04
N ASN A 210 10.98 -16.76 -2.29
CA ASN A 210 11.79 -15.60 -2.59
C ASN A 210 11.97 -14.73 -1.34
N PRO A 211 13.19 -14.53 -0.84
CA PRO A 211 13.46 -13.70 0.34
C PRO A 211 13.47 -12.20 0.06
N MET A 212 13.38 -11.78 -1.22
CA MET A 212 13.41 -10.36 -1.60
C MET A 212 12.05 -9.66 -1.51
N LYS A 213 10.96 -10.42 -1.29
CA LYS A 213 9.63 -9.85 -1.07
C LYS A 213 9.35 -9.68 0.42
#